data_AF-A0A3M1DLJ0-F1
#
_entry.id   AF-A0A3M1DLJ0-F1
#
_cell.length_a   1.000
_cell.length_b   1.000
_cell.length_c   1.000
_cell.angle_alpha   90.00
_cell.angle_beta   90.00
_cell.angle_gamma   90.00
#
_symmetry.space_group_name_H-M   'P 1'
#
loop_
_entity.id
_entity.type
_entity.pdbx_description
1 polymer ?
#
loop_
_entity_poly.entity_id
_entity_poly.type
_entity_poly.pdbx_seq_one_letter_code
_entity_poly.pdbx_strand_id
1 'polypeptide(L)'
;MAVKAKIDTGARTSTLHAFDISRTRKKGGDWLRFAIHPVQHRSDLVIVCEAPVRDQREVRDSGGHRELRFVIETELRLGQWQWPVEVTLTSRDDMLFRMLVGRTALVSAGLQVDPGRSYLTGKGLLRLAEKAGYHQITG
;
A
#
# COMPACT_ATOMS: atom_id res chain seq x y z
N MET A 1 1.77 -2.12 10.45
CA MET A 1 1.74 -3.31 9.56
C MET A 1 2.93 -3.27 8.61
N ALA A 2 3.33 -4.41 8.03
CA ALA A 2 4.38 -4.48 7.02
C ALA A 2 3.85 -5.18 5.76
N VAL A 3 4.15 -4.64 4.58
CA VAL A 3 3.77 -5.20 3.27
C VAL A 3 5.01 -5.24 2.40
N LYS A 4 5.23 -6.35 1.68
CA LYS A 4 6.32 -6.43 0.70
C LYS A 4 6.02 -5.48 -0.45
N ALA A 5 6.93 -4.54 -0.70
CA ALA A 5 6.76 -3.52 -1.72
C ALA A 5 7.81 -3.63 -2.84
N LYS A 6 7.42 -3.24 -4.05
CA LYS A 6 8.36 -2.93 -5.14
C LYS A 6 8.62 -1.43 -5.14
N ILE A 7 9.88 -1.04 -5.21
CA ILE A 7 10.25 0.35 -5.52
C ILE A 7 10.06 0.54 -7.02
N ASP A 8 9.15 1.44 -7.41
CA ASP A 8 8.72 1.60 -8.81
C ASP A 8 8.86 3.06 -9.25
N THR A 9 10.01 3.39 -9.84
CA THR A 9 10.29 4.73 -10.36
C THR A 9 9.40 5.10 -11.56
N GLY A 10 8.85 4.10 -12.27
CA GLY A 10 7.90 4.29 -13.36
C GLY A 10 6.51 4.73 -12.88
N ALA A 11 6.12 4.37 -11.66
CA ALA A 11 4.87 4.80 -11.04
C ALA A 11 4.99 6.20 -10.44
N ARG A 12 4.04 7.11 -10.75
CA ARG A 12 4.01 8.47 -10.17
C ARG A 12 3.69 8.41 -8.68
N THR A 13 2.51 7.87 -8.39
CA THR A 13 1.93 7.79 -7.04
C THR A 13 2.08 6.35 -6.53
N SER A 14 2.33 6.19 -5.24
CA SER A 14 2.34 4.86 -4.61
C SER A 14 0.96 4.19 -4.72
N THR A 15 0.95 2.87 -4.72
CA THR A 15 -0.27 2.08 -4.91
C THR A 15 -0.29 0.90 -3.97
N LEU A 16 -1.40 0.70 -3.26
CA LEU A 16 -1.64 -0.46 -2.39
C LEU A 16 -2.79 -1.28 -2.97
N HIS A 17 -2.52 -2.57 -3.12
CA HIS A 17 -3.56 -3.56 -3.38
C HIS A 17 -4.48 -3.63 -2.17
N ALA A 18 -5.76 -3.38 -2.39
CA ALA A 18 -6.81 -3.44 -1.38
C ALA A 18 -8.11 -4.01 -1.98
N PHE A 19 -8.88 -4.69 -1.13
CA PHE A 19 -10.18 -5.28 -1.47
C PHE A 19 -11.22 -4.88 -0.43
N ASP A 20 -12.49 -5.20 -0.68
CA ASP A 20 -13.64 -4.81 0.16
C ASP A 20 -13.66 -3.31 0.52
N ILE A 21 -13.28 -2.47 -0.46
CA ILE A 21 -13.22 -1.02 -0.28
C ILE A 21 -14.65 -0.49 -0.21
N SER A 22 -15.01 0.06 0.95
CA SER A 22 -16.31 0.65 1.21
C SER A 22 -16.15 2.07 1.75
N ARG A 23 -16.95 2.99 1.24
CA ARG A 23 -16.99 4.38 1.69
C ARG A 23 -18.06 4.56 2.76
N THR A 24 -17.70 5.24 3.84
CA THR A 24 -18.63 5.63 4.90
C THR A 24 -18.50 7.13 5.17
N ARG A 25 -19.61 7.76 5.58
CA ARG A 25 -19.63 9.16 6.02
C ARG A 25 -19.50 9.19 7.54
N LYS A 26 -18.50 9.90 8.07
CA LYS A 26 -18.34 10.14 9.52
C LYS A 26 -18.38 11.63 9.81
N LYS A 27 -18.52 12.02 11.09
CA LYS A 27 -18.28 13.41 11.51
C LYS A 27 -16.83 13.76 11.17
N GLY A 28 -16.63 14.65 10.18
CA GLY A 28 -15.30 15.02 9.68
C GLY A 28 -15.02 14.64 8.21
N GLY A 29 -15.95 13.98 7.52
CA GLY A 29 -15.86 13.75 6.07
C GLY A 29 -16.06 12.30 5.64
N ASP A 30 -15.58 11.99 4.43
CA ASP A 30 -15.64 10.65 3.86
C ASP A 30 -14.45 9.81 4.32
N TRP A 31 -14.74 8.56 4.67
CA TRP A 31 -13.78 7.57 5.13
C TRP A 31 -13.91 6.31 4.30
N LEU A 32 -12.80 5.59 4.18
CA LEU A 32 -12.77 4.26 3.58
C LEU A 32 -12.52 3.23 4.66
N ARG A 33 -13.23 2.12 4.57
CA ARG A 33 -12.87 0.85 5.19
C ARG A 33 -12.45 -0.10 4.07
N PHE A 34 -11.28 -0.70 4.19
CA PHE A 34 -10.74 -1.61 3.18
C PHE A 34 -9.92 -2.72 3.83
N ALA A 35 -9.73 -3.81 3.12
CA ALA A 35 -8.94 -4.94 3.59
C ALA A 35 -7.71 -5.15 2.70
N ILE A 36 -6.65 -5.70 3.29
CA ILE A 36 -5.42 -6.04 2.57
C ILE A 36 -4.93 -7.44 2.95
N HIS A 37 -4.21 -8.05 2.01
CA HIS A 37 -3.37 -9.22 2.25
C HIS A 37 -1.91 -8.77 2.40
N PRO A 38 -1.38 -8.68 3.63
CA PRO A 38 -0.05 -8.12 3.86
C PRO A 38 1.09 -9.04 3.39
N VAL A 39 0.82 -10.35 3.32
CA VAL A 39 1.80 -11.38 2.94
C VAL A 39 1.50 -11.88 1.53
N GLN A 40 2.54 -11.90 0.69
CA GLN A 40 2.45 -12.36 -0.70
C GLN A 40 2.00 -13.84 -0.73
N HIS A 41 1.12 -14.19 -1.67
CA HIS A 41 0.56 -15.55 -1.84
C HIS A 41 -0.21 -16.12 -0.63
N ARG A 42 -0.61 -15.28 0.34
CA ARG A 42 -1.48 -15.65 1.47
C ARG A 42 -2.75 -14.79 1.45
N SER A 43 -3.92 -15.43 1.32
CA SER A 43 -5.23 -14.76 1.35
C SER A 43 -5.97 -14.95 2.67
N ASP A 44 -5.56 -15.90 3.51
CA ASP A 44 -6.13 -16.19 4.82
C ASP A 44 -5.71 -15.18 5.90
N LEU A 45 -4.61 -14.46 5.67
CA LEU A 45 -4.21 -13.33 6.52
C LEU A 45 -4.81 -12.03 5.95
N VAL A 46 -5.77 -11.47 6.70
CA VAL A 46 -6.48 -10.25 6.34
C VAL A 46 -6.25 -9.18 7.40
N ILE A 47 -5.92 -7.97 6.97
CA ILE A 47 -5.90 -6.78 7.83
C ILE A 47 -6.94 -5.80 7.32
N VAL A 48 -7.87 -5.42 8.19
CA VAL A 48 -8.83 -4.34 7.92
C VAL A 48 -8.21 -3.01 8.33
N CYS A 49 -8.31 -2.03 7.44
CA CYS A 49 -7.81 -0.67 7.63
C CYS A 49 -8.95 0.33 7.43
N GLU A 50 -8.83 1.48 8.11
CA GLU A 50 -9.67 2.65 7.88
C GLU A 50 -8.81 3.88 7.67
N ALA A 51 -9.20 4.75 6.72
CA ALA A 51 -8.51 6.00 6.45
C ALA A 51 -9.48 7.05 5.90
N PRO A 52 -9.27 8.35 6.17
CA PRO A 52 -10.02 9.42 5.51
C PRO A 52 -9.73 9.42 4.00
N VAL A 53 -10.75 9.74 3.20
CA VAL A 53 -10.57 9.97 1.76
C VAL A 53 -9.81 11.27 1.59
N ARG A 54 -8.60 11.21 1.01
CA ARG A 54 -7.80 12.41 0.71
C ARG A 54 -8.21 13.03 -0.62
N ASP A 55 -8.40 12.18 -1.62
CA ASP A 55 -8.67 12.57 -3.01
C ASP A 55 -9.24 11.35 -3.79
N GLN A 56 -9.70 11.58 -5.02
CA GLN A 56 -9.92 10.54 -6.02
C GLN A 56 -9.19 10.92 -7.31
N ARG A 57 -8.41 10.00 -7.85
CA ARG A 57 -7.52 10.28 -8.98
C ARG A 57 -7.73 9.29 -10.11
N GLU A 58 -7.92 9.80 -11.32
CA GLU A 58 -7.85 8.96 -12.51
C GLU A 58 -6.41 8.51 -12.72
N VAL A 59 -6.21 7.19 -12.72
CA VAL A 59 -4.92 6.57 -12.95
C VAL A 59 -4.97 5.81 -14.26
N ARG A 60 -4.01 6.09 -15.13
CA ARG A 60 -3.78 5.34 -16.37
C ARG A 60 -2.71 4.28 -16.14
N ASP A 61 -3.02 3.03 -16.44
CA ASP A 61 -2.04 1.95 -16.40
C ASP A 61 -1.22 1.86 -17.70
N SER A 62 -0.26 0.93 -17.73
CA SER A 62 0.58 0.69 -18.91
C SER A 62 -0.19 0.10 -20.10
N GLY A 63 -1.36 -0.52 -19.87
CA GLY A 63 -2.25 -1.01 -20.92
C GLY A 63 -3.12 0.10 -21.53
N GLY A 64 -3.12 1.29 -20.92
CA GLY A 64 -3.90 2.43 -21.35
C GLY A 64 -5.30 2.51 -20.74
N HIS A 65 -5.65 1.55 -19.88
CA HIS A 65 -6.90 1.60 -19.13
C HIS A 65 -6.84 2.72 -18.09
N ARG A 66 -7.98 3.37 -17.89
CA ARG A 66 -8.17 4.44 -16.91
C ARG A 66 -9.08 3.94 -15.82
N GLU A 67 -8.68 4.18 -14.57
CA GLU A 67 -9.43 3.80 -13.38
C GLU A 67 -9.46 4.96 -12.41
N LEU A 68 -10.64 5.30 -11.88
CA LEU A 68 -10.76 6.27 -10.80
C LEU A 68 -10.45 5.56 -9.47
N ARG A 69 -9.35 5.96 -8.82
CA ARG A 69 -8.88 5.34 -7.57
C ARG A 69 -9.00 6.30 -6.41
N PHE A 70 -9.40 5.77 -5.26
CA PHE A 70 -9.32 6.50 -4.01
C PHE A 70 -7.86 6.74 -3.61
N VAL A 71 -7.59 7.92 -3.06
CA VAL A 71 -6.30 8.27 -2.47
C VAL A 71 -6.46 8.41 -0.97
N ILE A 72 -5.55 7.79 -0.24
CA ILE A 72 -5.39 7.97 1.20
C ILE A 72 -4.00 8.54 1.48
N GLU A 73 -3.85 9.22 2.60
CA GLU A 73 -2.56 9.65 3.14
C GLU A 73 -2.18 8.72 4.29
N THR A 74 -0.93 8.25 4.32
CA THR A 74 -0.44 7.36 5.38
C THR A 74 1.06 7.54 5.61
N GLU A 75 1.53 7.17 6.80
CA GLU A 75 2.96 7.17 7.15
C GLU A 75 3.64 5.93 6.56
N LEU A 76 4.56 6.13 5.61
CA LEU A 76 5.42 5.08 5.08
C LEU A 76 6.68 4.97 5.93
N ARG A 77 6.95 3.79 6.48
CA ARG A 77 8.24 3.44 7.08
C ARG A 77 9.03 2.52 6.16
N LEU A 78 10.24 2.93 5.79
CA LEU A 78 11.18 2.13 5.02
C LEU A 78 12.53 2.16 5.73
N GLY A 79 12.95 1.07 6.38
CA GLY A 79 14.15 1.08 7.22
C GLY A 79 14.08 2.14 8.32
N GLN A 80 15.05 3.05 8.34
CA GLN A 80 15.11 4.19 9.26
C GLN A 80 14.28 5.40 8.82
N TRP A 81 13.85 5.45 7.56
CA TRP A 81 13.08 6.57 7.03
C TRP A 81 11.60 6.40 7.34
N GLN A 82 10.96 7.50 7.73
CA GLN A 82 9.52 7.57 7.97
C GLN A 82 8.99 8.93 7.48
N TRP A 83 7.98 8.92 6.62
CA TRP A 83 7.37 10.15 6.08
C TRP A 83 5.96 9.90 5.54
N PRO A 84 5.12 10.95 5.45
CA PRO A 84 3.78 10.83 4.89
C PRO A 84 3.83 10.62 3.37
N VAL A 85 2.95 9.75 2.87
CA VAL A 85 2.80 9.46 1.44
C VAL A 85 1.33 9.37 1.04
N GLU A 86 1.04 9.79 -0.19
CA GLU A 86 -0.21 9.45 -0.86
C GLU A 86 -0.15 8.04 -1.44
N VAL A 87 -1.22 7.27 -1.21
CA VAL A 87 -1.38 5.91 -1.71
C VAL A 87 -2.72 5.78 -2.41
N THR A 88 -2.69 5.33 -3.66
CA THR A 88 -3.91 4.92 -4.36
C THR A 88 -4.31 3.51 -3.96
N LEU A 89 -5.61 3.29 -3.73
CA LEU A 89 -6.18 1.96 -3.46
C LEU A 89 -6.76 1.38 -4.75
N THR A 90 -6.45 0.12 -5.04
CA THR A 90 -6.95 -0.58 -6.24
C THR A 90 -6.98 -2.09 -5.99
N SER A 91 -7.92 -2.80 -6.62
CA SER A 91 -7.90 -4.25 -6.63
C SER A 91 -7.08 -4.74 -7.82
N ARG A 92 -5.98 -5.43 -7.53
CA ARG A 92 -5.05 -6.02 -8.51
C ARG A 92 -4.56 -7.36 -8.02
N ASP A 93 -5.40 -8.38 -8.14
CA ASP A 93 -5.14 -9.71 -7.58
C ASP A 93 -3.99 -10.44 -8.28
N ASP A 94 -3.80 -10.20 -9.58
CA ASP A 94 -2.78 -10.88 -10.38
C ASP A 94 -1.37 -10.28 -10.25
N MET A 95 -1.21 -9.20 -9.49
CA MET A 95 0.07 -8.53 -9.39
C MET A 95 0.96 -9.11 -8.32
N LEU A 96 2.21 -9.39 -8.72
CA LEU A 96 3.24 -9.93 -7.84
C LEU A 96 3.38 -9.11 -6.55
N PHE A 97 3.52 -7.78 -6.65
CA PHE A 97 3.70 -6.92 -5.47
C PHE A 97 2.40 -6.25 -5.07
N ARG A 98 1.97 -6.49 -3.82
CA ARG A 98 0.79 -5.88 -3.20
C ARG A 98 0.98 -4.38 -2.90
N MET A 99 2.21 -3.88 -2.88
CA MET A 99 2.51 -2.45 -2.71
C MET A 99 3.55 -1.99 -3.74
N LEU A 100 3.31 -0.83 -4.35
CA LEU A 100 4.29 -0.10 -5.16
C LEU A 100 4.61 1.22 -4.45
N VAL A 101 5.90 1.49 -4.22
CA VAL A 101 6.37 2.82 -3.78
C VAL A 101 6.74 3.62 -5.02
N GLY A 102 5.93 4.62 -5.33
CA GLY A 102 6.10 5.47 -6.51
C GLY A 102 7.16 6.55 -6.33
N ARG A 103 7.59 7.16 -7.43
CA ARG A 103 8.66 8.19 -7.43
C ARG A 103 8.35 9.41 -6.58
N THR A 104 7.08 9.85 -6.46
CA THR A 104 6.73 11.00 -5.61
C THR A 104 7.11 10.75 -4.15
N ALA A 105 6.83 9.55 -3.62
CA ALA A 105 7.22 9.19 -2.26
C ALA A 105 8.73 9.18 -2.07
N LEU A 106 9.49 8.66 -3.05
CA LEU A 106 10.96 8.58 -2.99
C LEU A 106 11.60 9.96 -3.00
N VAL A 107 11.14 10.84 -3.90
CA VAL A 107 11.64 12.21 -4.03
C VAL A 107 11.38 13.01 -2.76
N SER A 108 10.18 12.90 -2.17
CA SER A 108 9.84 13.58 -0.91
C SER A 108 10.76 13.20 0.26
N ALA A 109 11.32 11.99 0.25
CA ALA A 109 12.27 11.52 1.26
C ALA A 109 13.75 11.68 0.87
N GLY A 110 14.04 12.26 -0.31
CA GLY A 110 15.42 12.41 -0.81
C GLY A 110 16.12 11.08 -1.08
N LEU A 111 15.38 10.03 -1.44
CA LEU A 111 15.91 8.68 -1.64
C LEU A 111 16.30 8.42 -3.09
N GLN A 112 17.42 7.71 -3.27
CA GLN A 112 17.87 7.19 -4.56
C GLN A 112 17.67 5.66 -4.62
N VAL A 113 17.51 5.14 -5.83
CA VAL A 113 17.25 3.71 -6.08
C VAL A 113 18.42 3.10 -6.83
N ASP A 114 19.03 2.07 -6.25
CA ASP A 114 19.93 1.15 -6.95
C ASP A 114 19.11 -0.09 -7.39
N PRO A 115 18.77 -0.22 -8.69
CA PRO A 115 17.97 -1.34 -9.18
C PRO A 115 18.73 -2.69 -9.16
N GLY A 116 20.05 -2.68 -8.98
CA GLY A 116 20.87 -3.89 -8.85
C GLY A 116 20.78 -4.54 -7.47
N ARG A 117 20.10 -3.91 -6.51
CA ARG A 117 20.00 -4.38 -5.12
C ARG A 117 18.55 -4.59 -4.69
N SER A 118 18.36 -5.40 -3.65
CA SER A 118 17.05 -5.68 -3.07
C SER A 118 17.17 -5.88 -1.57
N TYR A 119 16.09 -5.59 -0.83
CA TYR A 119 15.98 -5.80 0.63
C TYR A 119 17.04 -5.07 1.47
N LEU A 120 17.50 -3.90 1.03
CA LEU A 120 18.49 -3.08 1.76
C LEU A 120 17.99 -2.59 3.13
N THR A 121 16.67 -2.57 3.33
CA THR A 121 16.01 -2.14 4.57
C THR A 121 15.45 -3.29 5.41
N GLY A 122 15.89 -4.53 5.12
CA GLY A 122 15.56 -5.73 5.89
C GLY A 122 14.65 -6.71 5.15
N LYS A 123 14.59 -7.95 5.68
CA LYS A 123 13.79 -9.09 5.14
C LYS A 123 12.65 -9.53 6.07
N GLY A 124 12.34 -8.73 7.09
CA GLY A 124 11.60 -9.16 8.28
C GLY A 124 10.07 -9.22 8.19
N LEU A 125 9.47 -9.36 7.01
CA LEU A 125 8.00 -9.32 6.90
C LEU A 125 7.32 -10.45 7.69
N LEU A 126 7.89 -11.66 7.67
CA LEU A 126 7.35 -12.83 8.37
C LEU A 126 7.51 -12.73 9.89
N ARG A 127 8.69 -12.31 10.39
CA ARG A 127 8.92 -12.11 11.83
C ARG A 127 8.03 -11.02 12.45
N LEU A 128 7.61 -10.02 11.66
CA LEU A 128 6.71 -8.97 12.13
C LEU A 128 5.26 -9.45 12.18
N ALA A 129 4.82 -10.29 11.22
CA ALA A 129 3.49 -10.89 11.26
C ALA A 129 3.32 -11.86 12.44
N GLU A 130 4.35 -12.67 12.74
CA GLU A 130 4.36 -13.60 13.88
C GLU A 130 4.37 -12.87 15.23
N LYS A 131 5.15 -11.78 15.37
CA LYS A 131 5.24 -11.01 16.63
C LYS A 131 4.05 -10.08 16.89
N ALA A 132 3.36 -9.62 15.85
CA ALA A 132 2.28 -8.64 15.98
C ALA A 132 0.92 -9.24 16.35
N GLY A 133 0.83 -10.55 16.61
CA GLY A 133 -0.41 -11.17 17.10
C GLY A 133 -1.60 -10.97 16.15
N TYR A 134 -1.36 -10.94 14.84
CA TYR A 134 -2.44 -10.93 13.85
C TYR A 134 -3.15 -12.29 13.89
N HIS A 135 -4.05 -12.45 14.85
CA HIS A 135 -4.85 -13.64 15.03
C HIS A 135 -5.74 -13.85 13.81
N GLN A 136 -5.78 -15.10 13.34
CA GLN A 136 -6.80 -15.61 12.43
C GLN A 136 -8.18 -15.18 12.96
N ILE A 137 -8.93 -14.44 12.16
CA ILE A 137 -10.39 -14.41 12.32
C ILE A 137 -10.89 -15.62 11.52
N THR A 138 -10.84 -16.79 12.14
CA THR A 138 -11.62 -17.95 11.71
C THR A 138 -13.10 -17.60 11.86
N GLY A 139 -13.79 -17.52 10.72
CA GLY A 139 -15.22 -17.81 10.62
C GLY A 139 -15.41 -19.25 10.18
#